data_AF-A0A2E7G2Q7-F1
#
_entry.id   AF-A0A2E7G2Q7-F1
#
_cell.length_a   1.000
_cell.length_b   1.000
_cell.length_c   1.000
_cell.angle_alpha   90.00
_cell.angle_beta   90.00
_cell.angle_gamma   90.00
#
_symmetry.space_group_name_H-M   'P 1'
#
loop_
_entity.id
_entity.type
_entity.pdbx_description
1 polymer ?
#
loop_
_entity_poly.entity_id
_entity_poly.type
_entity_poly.pdbx_seq_one_letter_code
_entity_poly.pdbx_strand_id
1 'polypeptide(L)' 'MTGGTGIARDSEEIREMLIEAENRKELWIKHFKSARMDQKSNAEALRNITALRGVIKTLRWTLQMCDEHGIAIPHPLD' A
#
# COMPACT_ATOMS: atom_id res chain seq x y z
N MET A 1 -20.64 18.60 -20.16
CA MET A 1 -20.83 17.48 -19.22
C MET A 1 -19.99 16.31 -19.71
N THR A 2 -18.73 16.22 -19.30
CA THR A 2 -17.86 15.08 -19.61
C THR A 2 -17.87 14.15 -18.40
N GLY A 3 -18.67 13.09 -18.50
CA GLY A 3 -18.72 12.03 -17.51
C GLY A 3 -17.36 11.36 -17.40
N GLY A 4 -16.84 11.26 -16.18
CA GLY A 4 -15.60 10.54 -15.90
C GLY A 4 -15.80 9.05 -16.11
N THR A 5 -15.51 8.56 -17.31
CA THR A 5 -15.25 7.14 -17.54
C THR A 5 -13.90 6.84 -16.91
N GLY A 6 -13.89 6.16 -15.76
CA GLY A 6 -12.68 5.68 -15.13
C GLY A 6 -11.95 4.75 -16.10
N ILE A 7 -10.92 5.26 -16.78
CA ILE A 7 -10.03 4.45 -17.59
C ILE A 7 -9.33 3.51 -16.62
N ALA A 8 -9.40 2.20 -16.88
CA ALA A 8 -8.61 1.23 -16.13
C ALA A 8 -7.13 1.62 -16.28
N ARG A 9 -6.46 1.85 -15.15
CA ARG A 9 -5.00 2.06 -15.14
C ARG A 9 -4.32 0.89 -15.81
N ASP A 10 -3.31 1.16 -16.62
CA ASP A 10 -2.53 0.08 -17.22
C ASP A 10 -1.67 -0.64 -16.15
N SER A 11 -1.16 -1.81 -16.50
CA SER A 11 -0.38 -2.62 -15.55
C SER A 11 0.91 -1.94 -15.08
N GLU A 12 1.47 -1.03 -15.87
CA GLU A 12 2.70 -0.32 -15.51
C GLU A 12 2.41 0.75 -14.47
N GLU A 13 1.35 1.55 -14.65
CA GLU A 13 0.90 2.53 -13.66
C GLU A 13 0.61 1.85 -12.30
N ILE A 14 -0.01 0.66 -12.31
CA ILE A 14 -0.25 -0.11 -11.07
C ILE A 14 1.05 -0.59 -10.42
N ARG A 15 2.09 -0.95 -11.20
CA ARG A 15 3.42 -1.29 -10.67
C ARG A 15 4.11 -0.07 -10.05
N GLU A 16 4.03 1.08 -10.69
CA GLU A 16 4.57 2.33 -10.15
C GLU A 16 3.91 2.68 -8.82
N MET A 17 2.57 2.59 -8.75
CA MET A 17 1.82 2.79 -7.52
C MET A 17 2.24 1.80 -6.42
N LEU A 18 2.51 0.53 -6.78
CA LEU A 18 2.97 -0.48 -5.83
C LEU A 18 4.34 -0.11 -5.26
N ILE A 19 5.31 0.24 -6.12
CA ILE A 19 6.65 0.67 -5.72
C ILE A 19 6.57 1.90 -4.79
N GLU A 20 5.73 2.87 -5.16
CA GLU A 20 5.54 4.09 -4.37
C GLU A 20 4.94 3.80 -2.98
N ALA A 21 3.95 2.89 -2.91
CA ALA A 21 3.33 2.48 -1.66
C ALA A 21 4.31 1.72 -0.75
N GLU A 22 5.13 0.82 -1.31
CA GLU A 22 6.17 0.09 -0.58
C GLU A 22 7.23 1.04 -0.02
N ASN A 23 7.75 1.96 -0.85
CA ASN A 23 8.70 2.98 -0.41
C ASN A 23 8.15 3.85 0.73
N ARG A 24 6.88 4.25 0.64
CA ARG A 24 6.23 5.05 1.68
C ARG A 24 6.06 4.28 2.98
N LYS A 25 5.73 2.99 2.90
CA LYS A 25 5.61 2.11 4.07
C LYS A 25 6.96 2.02 4.78
N GLU A 26 8.05 1.84 4.03
CA GLU A 26 9.40 1.82 4.60
C GLU A 26 9.79 3.15 5.26
N LEU A 27 9.41 4.29 4.69
CA LEU A 27 9.61 5.60 5.33
C LEU A 27 8.87 5.70 6.67
N TRP A 28 7.61 5.26 6.73
CA TRP A 28 6.86 5.25 7.99
C TRP A 28 7.40 4.25 9.02
N ILE A 29 7.91 3.10 8.58
CA ILE A 29 8.60 2.14 9.47
C ILE A 29 9.87 2.77 10.05
N LYS A 30 10.67 3.45 9.23
CA LYS A 30 11.87 4.18 9.69
C LYS A 30 11.47 5.30 10.65
N HIS A 31 10.40 6.02 10.35
CA HIS A 31 9.86 7.06 11.22
C HIS A 31 9.50 6.44 12.58
N PHE A 32 8.63 5.43 12.61
CA PHE A 32 8.20 4.73 13.83
C PHE A 32 9.36 4.17 14.67
N LYS A 33 10.43 3.68 14.04
CA LYS A 33 11.62 3.15 14.74
C LYS A 33 12.57 4.24 15.26
N SER A 34 12.32 5.51 14.96
CA SER A 34 13.16 6.62 15.41
C SER A 34 12.98 6.87 16.90
N ALA A 35 14.09 6.91 17.65
CA ALA A 35 14.12 7.05 19.11
C ALA A 35 13.60 8.40 19.66
N ARG A 36 13.08 9.29 18.82
CA ARG A 36 12.70 10.67 19.16
C ARG A 36 11.19 10.95 19.12
N MET A 37 10.35 9.92 19.03
CA MET A 37 8.92 10.10 18.80
C MET A 37 8.07 10.15 20.07
N ASP A 38 7.09 11.05 20.07
CA ASP A 38 6.02 11.05 21.05
C ASP A 38 4.92 10.03 20.70
N GLN A 39 4.03 9.77 21.65
CA GLN A 39 2.97 8.77 21.51
C GLN A 39 2.03 9.06 20.33
N LYS A 40 1.76 10.34 20.04
CA LYS A 40 0.84 10.76 18.97
C LYS A 40 1.44 10.43 17.61
N SER A 41 2.72 10.76 17.44
CA SER A 41 3.46 10.53 16.21
C SER A 41 3.63 9.03 15.97
N ASN A 42 3.87 8.24 17.03
CA ASN A 42 3.93 6.78 16.93
C ASN A 42 2.61 6.17 16.48
N ALA A 43 1.49 6.65 17.03
CA ALA A 43 0.16 6.21 16.63
C ALA A 43 -0.14 6.57 15.16
N GLU A 44 0.29 7.75 14.71
CA GLU A 44 0.18 8.15 13.30
C GLU A 44 0.98 7.24 12.37
N ALA A 45 2.24 6.95 12.71
CA ALA A 45 3.08 6.06 11.91
C ALA A 45 2.46 4.66 11.79
N LEU A 46 1.98 4.08 12.90
CA LEU A 46 1.31 2.77 12.89
C LEU A 46 0.04 2.75 12.04
N ARG A 47 -0.78 3.81 12.10
CA ARG A 47 -1.97 3.94 11.24
C ARG A 47 -1.60 3.95 9.77
N ASN A 48 -0.59 4.75 9.39
CA ASN A 48 -0.14 4.85 8.00
C ASN A 48 0.46 3.54 7.49
N ILE A 49 1.28 2.85 8.30
CA ILE A 49 1.83 1.52 7.97
C ILE A 49 0.68 0.52 7.72
N THR A 50 -0.35 0.54 8.57
CA THR A 50 -1.49 -0.38 8.45
C THR A 50 -2.31 -0.11 7.20
N ALA A 51 -2.59 1.16 6.90
CA ALA A 51 -3.30 1.55 5.68
C ALA A 51 -2.52 1.13 4.43
N LEU A 52 -1.21 1.40 4.40
CA LEU A 52 -0.34 1.01 3.28
C LEU A 52 -0.26 -0.50 3.10
N ARG A 53 -0.34 -1.31 4.18
CA ARG A 53 -0.43 -2.77 4.07
C ARG A 53 -1.65 -3.21 3.25
N GLY A 54 -2.81 -2.58 3.48
CA GLY A 54 -4.03 -2.84 2.71
C GLY A 54 -3.88 -2.43 1.25
N VAL A 55 -3.36 -1.23 0.99
CA VAL A 55 -3.12 -0.71 -0.37
C VAL A 55 -2.19 -1.63 -1.16
N ILE A 56 -1.04 -2.00 -0.58
CA ILE A 56 -0.05 -2.90 -1.19
C ILE A 56 -0.68 -4.26 -1.50
N LYS A 57 -1.47 -4.83 -0.57
CA LYS A 57 -2.17 -6.09 -0.79
C LYS A 57 -3.11 -6.01 -2.01
N THR A 58 -3.89 -4.94 -2.10
CA THR A 58 -4.80 -4.73 -3.24
C THR A 58 -4.04 -4.55 -4.55
N LEU A 59 -2.96 -3.76 -4.58
CA LEU A 59 -2.16 -3.56 -5.79
C LEU A 59 -1.51 -4.86 -6.28
N ARG A 60 -0.97 -5.67 -5.35
CA ARG A 60 -0.43 -7.01 -5.67
C ARG A 60 -1.51 -7.94 -6.20
N TRP A 61 -2.70 -7.93 -5.61
CA TRP A 61 -3.85 -8.68 -6.12
C TRP A 61 -4.24 -8.24 -7.54
N THR A 62 -4.34 -6.94 -7.80
CA THR A 62 -4.63 -6.38 -9.13
C THR A 62 -3.61 -6.84 -10.19
N LEU A 63 -2.34 -6.98 -9.78
CA LEU A 63 -1.25 -7.48 -10.63
C LEU A 63 -1.13 -9.01 -10.69
N GLN A 64 -2.07 -9.76 -10.08
CA GLN A 64 -2.03 -11.22 -9.98
C GLN A 64 -0.76 -11.76 -9.32
N MET A 65 -0.20 -11.01 -8.36
CA MET A 65 0.98 -11.39 -7.60
C MET A 65 0.62 -12.15 -6.32
N CYS A 66 1.60 -12.84 -5.74
CA CYS A 66 1.49 -13.41 -4.40
C CYS A 66 1.81 -12.40 -3.30
N ASP A 67 1.43 -12.76 -2.07
CA ASP A 67 1.86 -12.06 -0.86
C ASP A 67 3.35 -12.28 -0.54
N GLU A 68 3.80 -11.74 0.60
CA GLU A 68 5.19 -11.83 1.05
C GLU A 68 5.66 -13.27 1.35
N HIS A 69 4.75 -14.24 1.47
CA HIS A 69 5.04 -15.64 1.70
C HIS A 69 4.87 -16.51 0.44
N GLY A 70 4.59 -15.90 -0.71
CA GLY A 70 4.37 -16.61 -1.97
C GLY A 70 2.97 -17.22 -2.10
N ILE A 71 2.03 -16.84 -1.24
CA ILE A 71 0.64 -17.33 -1.27
C ILE A 71 -0.20 -16.42 -2.18
N ALA A 72 -1.07 -17.02 -3.00
CA ALA A 72 -1.98 -16.26 -3.85
C ALA A 72 -2.91 -15.38 -3.00
N ILE A 73 -3.07 -14.12 -3.41
CA ILE A 73 -3.90 -13.17 -2.68
C ILE A 73 -5.36 -13.37 -3.09
N PRO A 74 -6.27 -13.75 -2.17
CA PRO A 74 -7.69 -13.89 -2.49
C PRO A 74 -8.30 -12.52 -2.81
N HIS A 75 -9.42 -12.54 -3.53
CA HIS A 75 -10.15 -11.32 -3.83
C HIS A 75 -10.50 -10.59 -2.51
N PRO A 76 -10.33 -9.26 -2.40
CA PRO A 76 -10.53 -8.53 -1.14
C PRO A 76 -11.95 -8.59 -0.55
N LEU A 77 -12.92 -9.07 -1.32
CA LEU A 77 -14.34 -9.17 -0.95
C LEU A 77 -14.88 -10.61 -0.96
N ASP A 78 -14.04 -11.59 -1.25
CA ASP A 78 -14.35 -13.01 -1.03
C ASP A 78 -14.07 -13.36 0.44
#